data_AF-W4GMY6-F1
#
_entry.id   AF-W4GMY6-F1
#
_cell.length_a   1.000
_cell.length_b   1.000
_cell.length_c   1.000
_cell.angle_alpha   90.00
_cell.angle_beta   90.00
_cell.angle_gamma   90.00
#
_symmetry.space_group_name_H-M   'P 1'
#
loop_
_entity.id
_entity.type
_entity.pdbx_description
1 polymer ?
#
loop_
_entity_poly.entity_id
_entity_poly.type
_entity_poly.pdbx_seq_one_letter_code
_entity_poly.pdbx_strand_id
1 'polypeptide(L)'
;MSAWLPLLASLVTCTATIYYVYQLRAADSESTQKNDRPASREVRCTTQRRVKVSSLAQADVPEVLRPSYYFRHIRDFKHYDLFQNSTNVFDVLDRLHGYVERWLDGYTPDKSMTTVVTPCKVGEVSLTCSDVSVTNACTILNYSTTSRRRLCLDEGVRIMGGIFDVTDGSIFLGKNVVVEPNVYIKGPAIIGDDTVLRFGAYLRGDVVTGNNCVIRCEIKHAVIMDKAELGHPGPPHICPAKSSLRYGQGTAATV
;
A
#
# COMPACT_ATOMS: atom_id res chain seq x y z
N MET A 1 -35.88 27.24 60.73
CA MET A 1 -36.27 27.93 59.48
C MET A 1 -35.83 27.09 58.28
N SER A 2 -36.43 25.91 58.11
CA SER A 2 -35.95 24.82 57.22
C SER A 2 -37.07 24.31 56.31
N ALA A 3 -37.75 25.23 55.62
CA ALA A 3 -38.86 24.93 54.70
C ALA A 3 -38.59 25.34 53.24
N TRP A 4 -37.42 25.88 52.92
CA TRP A 4 -37.13 26.47 51.60
C TRP A 4 -36.18 25.65 50.70
N LEU A 5 -35.52 24.61 51.22
CA LEU A 5 -34.62 23.76 50.42
C LEU A 5 -35.34 22.87 49.36
N PRO A 6 -36.48 22.21 49.63
CA PRO A 6 -37.09 21.33 48.63
C PRO A 6 -37.77 22.12 47.48
N LEU A 7 -38.21 23.36 47.73
CA LEU A 7 -38.80 24.24 46.71
C LEU A 7 -37.75 24.77 45.72
N LEU A 8 -36.53 25.09 46.18
CA LEU A 8 -35.43 25.51 45.31
C LEU A 8 -34.93 24.35 44.43
N ALA A 9 -34.84 23.13 44.97
CA ALA A 9 -34.45 21.96 44.19
C ALA A 9 -35.48 21.62 43.10
N SER A 10 -36.78 21.72 43.37
CA SER A 10 -37.84 21.52 42.39
C SER A 10 -37.87 22.60 41.30
N LEU A 11 -37.51 23.84 41.63
CA LEU A 11 -37.48 24.93 40.64
C LEU A 11 -36.29 24.78 39.68
N VAL A 12 -35.15 24.27 40.17
CA VAL A 12 -33.96 24.00 39.35
C VAL A 12 -34.20 22.80 38.42
N THR A 13 -34.88 21.75 38.88
CA THR A 13 -35.19 20.60 38.01
C THR A 13 -36.25 20.92 36.97
N CYS A 14 -37.29 21.71 37.31
CA CYS A 14 -38.28 22.17 36.34
C CYS A 14 -37.67 23.09 35.27
N THR A 15 -36.81 24.03 35.65
CA THR A 15 -36.16 24.95 34.69
C THR A 15 -35.19 24.22 33.77
N ALA A 16 -34.42 23.26 34.27
CA ALA A 16 -33.55 22.41 33.45
C ALA A 16 -34.36 21.52 32.47
N THR A 17 -35.49 20.97 32.91
CA THR A 17 -36.35 20.13 32.06
C THR A 17 -37.01 20.97 30.95
N ILE A 18 -37.49 22.16 31.27
CA ILE A 18 -38.06 23.09 30.27
C ILE A 18 -36.99 23.51 29.27
N TYR A 19 -35.78 23.84 29.71
CA TYR A 19 -34.66 24.18 28.81
C TYR A 19 -34.31 23.01 27.87
N TYR A 20 -34.25 21.77 28.39
CA TYR A 20 -33.93 20.60 27.58
C TYR A 20 -35.04 20.29 26.56
N VAL A 21 -36.32 20.42 26.95
CA VAL A 21 -37.46 20.28 26.02
C VAL A 21 -37.46 21.41 24.97
N TYR A 22 -37.06 22.63 25.34
CA TYR A 22 -36.92 23.73 24.39
C TYR A 22 -35.79 23.49 23.39
N GLN A 23 -34.66 22.94 23.83
CA GLN A 23 -33.54 22.57 22.95
C GLN A 23 -33.90 21.41 22.01
N LEU A 24 -34.64 20.40 22.50
CA LEU A 24 -35.14 19.32 21.64
C LEU A 24 -36.15 19.84 20.60
N ARG A 25 -37.05 20.76 20.99
CA ARG A 25 -37.97 21.40 20.05
C ARG A 25 -37.27 22.33 19.06
N ALA A 26 -36.20 23.01 19.48
CA ALA A 26 -35.36 23.81 18.59
C ALA A 26 -34.67 22.92 17.54
N ALA A 27 -34.11 21.78 17.97
CA ALA A 27 -33.50 20.79 17.06
C ALA A 27 -34.54 20.16 16.09
N ASP A 28 -35.75 19.86 16.56
CA ASP A 28 -36.84 19.39 15.69
C ASP A 28 -37.30 20.48 14.70
N SER A 29 -37.31 21.75 15.12
CA SER A 29 -37.65 22.88 14.24
C SER A 29 -36.57 23.18 13.19
N GLU A 30 -35.30 22.93 13.49
CA GLU A 30 -34.19 23.02 12.53
C GLU A 30 -34.19 21.83 11.54
N SER A 31 -34.71 20.66 11.94
CA SER A 31 -34.89 19.52 11.05
C SER A 31 -36.03 19.68 10.02
N THR A 32 -36.86 20.71 10.18
CA THR A 32 -38.02 20.99 9.32
C THR A 32 -37.81 22.17 8.37
N GLN A 33 -36.56 22.62 8.16
CA GLN A 33 -36.21 23.43 6.98
C GLN A 33 -36.26 22.55 5.72
N LYS A 34 -37.50 22.37 5.27
CA LYS A 34 -37.95 22.38 3.88
C LYS A 34 -36.85 22.14 2.85
N ASN A 35 -36.82 20.88 2.41
CA ASN A 35 -36.39 20.43 1.09
C ASN A 35 -37.13 21.19 -0.03
N ASP A 36 -36.96 22.50 -0.16
CA ASP A 36 -37.19 23.20 -1.42
C ASP A 36 -35.93 23.01 -2.26
N ARG A 37 -35.73 21.77 -2.75
CA ARG A 37 -34.83 21.57 -3.88
C ARG A 37 -35.36 22.48 -4.98
N PRO A 38 -34.55 23.40 -5.56
CA PRO A 38 -34.96 24.04 -6.80
C PRO A 38 -35.33 22.89 -7.76
N ALA A 39 -36.51 23.01 -8.39
CA ALA A 39 -37.01 22.09 -9.40
C ALA A 39 -35.82 21.56 -10.18
N SER A 40 -35.63 20.24 -10.13
CA SER A 40 -34.50 19.53 -10.72
C SER A 40 -34.11 20.24 -12.00
N ARG A 41 -33.05 21.07 -11.93
CA ARG A 41 -32.28 21.35 -13.13
C ARG A 41 -31.94 19.96 -13.59
N GLU A 42 -32.48 19.58 -14.75
CA GLU A 42 -32.00 18.41 -15.44
C GLU A 42 -30.48 18.58 -15.43
N VAL A 43 -29.81 17.84 -14.56
CA VAL A 43 -28.39 17.60 -14.68
C VAL A 43 -28.39 16.88 -16.00
N ARG A 44 -28.14 17.64 -17.06
CA ARG A 44 -28.00 17.13 -18.41
C ARG A 44 -27.00 16.01 -18.21
N CYS A 45 -27.50 14.79 -18.20
CA CYS A 45 -26.68 13.62 -18.05
C CYS A 45 -25.93 13.59 -19.37
N THR A 46 -24.83 14.34 -19.43
CA THR A 46 -23.83 14.18 -20.47
C THR A 46 -23.52 12.72 -20.37
N THR A 47 -24.02 11.94 -21.32
CA THR A 47 -23.86 10.50 -21.38
C THR A 47 -22.39 10.26 -21.11
N GLN A 48 -22.05 9.83 -19.88
CA GLN A 48 -20.66 9.69 -19.49
C GLN A 48 -20.15 8.54 -20.35
N ARG A 49 -19.42 8.90 -21.41
CA ARG A 49 -18.91 7.93 -22.36
C ARG A 49 -17.87 7.11 -21.62
N ARG A 50 -18.29 5.94 -21.14
CA ARG A 50 -17.39 4.96 -20.52
C ARG A 50 -16.55 4.35 -21.62
N VAL A 51 -15.26 4.64 -21.59
CA VAL A 51 -14.29 4.08 -22.54
C VAL A 51 -13.37 3.15 -21.76
N LYS A 52 -13.17 1.93 -22.28
CA LYS A 52 -12.16 1.03 -21.73
C LYS A 52 -10.78 1.54 -22.16
N VAL A 53 -9.97 1.96 -21.19
CA VAL A 53 -8.64 2.54 -21.47
C VAL A 53 -7.75 1.53 -22.19
N SER A 54 -7.86 0.24 -21.86
CA SER A 54 -7.10 -0.85 -22.50
C SER A 54 -7.42 -1.07 -23.99
N SER A 55 -8.52 -0.51 -24.50
CA SER A 55 -8.90 -0.60 -25.92
C SER A 55 -8.43 0.59 -26.76
N LEU A 56 -7.80 1.59 -26.13
CA LEU A 56 -7.35 2.80 -26.81
C LEU A 56 -5.97 2.60 -27.44
N ALA A 57 -5.75 3.20 -28.61
CA ALA A 57 -4.41 3.35 -29.16
C ALA A 57 -3.59 4.28 -28.27
N GLN A 58 -2.27 4.12 -28.26
CA GLN A 58 -1.38 4.89 -27.37
C GLN A 58 -1.52 6.41 -27.54
N ALA A 59 -1.81 6.88 -28.77
CA ALA A 59 -2.05 8.30 -29.05
C ALA A 59 -3.31 8.85 -28.36
N ASP A 60 -4.32 8.00 -28.15
CA ASP A 60 -5.62 8.37 -27.60
C ASP A 60 -5.69 8.24 -26.07
N VAL A 61 -4.70 7.57 -25.44
CA VAL A 61 -4.62 7.47 -23.97
C VAL A 61 -4.29 8.86 -23.39
N PRO A 62 -5.07 9.40 -22.44
CA PRO A 62 -4.77 10.67 -21.79
C PRO A 62 -3.38 10.68 -21.16
N GLU A 63 -2.65 11.80 -21.23
CA GLU A 63 -1.28 11.89 -20.71
C GLU A 63 -1.16 11.47 -19.25
N VAL A 64 -2.11 11.87 -18.39
CA VAL A 64 -2.15 11.52 -16.96
C VAL A 64 -2.25 10.01 -16.70
N LEU A 65 -2.66 9.22 -17.68
CA LEU A 65 -2.73 7.75 -17.57
C LEU A 65 -1.51 7.04 -18.17
N ARG A 66 -0.60 7.79 -18.81
CA ARG A 66 0.62 7.23 -19.42
C ARG A 66 1.71 7.09 -18.35
N PRO A 67 2.48 5.99 -18.34
CA PRO A 67 3.61 5.83 -17.42
C PRO A 67 4.63 6.99 -17.50
N SER A 68 4.84 7.54 -18.69
CA SER A 68 5.76 8.67 -18.92
C SER A 68 5.38 9.96 -18.19
N TYR A 69 4.12 10.10 -17.76
CA TYR A 69 3.68 11.23 -16.95
C TYR A 69 4.23 11.18 -15.52
N TYR A 70 4.33 9.98 -14.95
CA TYR A 70 4.83 9.75 -13.59
C TYR A 70 6.34 9.50 -13.56
N PHE A 71 6.88 8.85 -14.59
CA PHE A 71 8.25 8.35 -14.62
C PHE A 71 9.05 8.97 -15.76
N ARG A 72 10.01 9.84 -15.42
CA ARG A 72 10.90 10.48 -16.41
C ARG A 72 12.07 9.58 -16.82
N HIS A 73 12.61 8.83 -15.87
CA HIS A 73 13.81 8.00 -16.04
C HIS A 73 13.47 6.50 -15.96
N ILE A 74 12.39 6.11 -16.64
CA ILE A 74 11.83 4.76 -16.54
C ILE A 74 12.78 3.67 -17.08
N ARG A 75 13.65 4.01 -18.03
CA ARG A 75 14.60 3.08 -18.67
C ARG A 75 15.75 2.68 -17.76
N ASP A 76 16.06 3.50 -16.77
CA ASP A 76 17.16 3.25 -15.82
C ASP A 76 16.72 2.24 -14.74
N PHE A 77 15.41 1.98 -14.64
CA PHE A 77 14.83 1.09 -13.65
C PHE A 77 15.11 -0.37 -13.97
N LYS A 78 15.61 -1.12 -12.98
CA LYS A 78 15.92 -2.55 -13.09
C LYS A 78 14.75 -3.38 -13.64
N HIS A 79 13.52 -2.97 -13.34
CA HIS A 79 12.31 -3.64 -13.78
C HIS A 79 11.61 -2.92 -14.95
N TYR A 80 12.37 -2.23 -15.81
CA TYR A 80 11.82 -1.53 -16.99
C TYR A 80 10.95 -2.43 -17.89
N ASP A 81 11.26 -3.73 -17.96
CA ASP A 81 10.48 -4.73 -18.70
C ASP A 81 9.00 -4.77 -18.29
N LEU A 82 8.68 -4.40 -17.06
CA LEU A 82 7.30 -4.29 -16.57
C LEU A 82 6.49 -3.22 -17.34
N PHE A 83 7.16 -2.19 -17.86
CA PHE A 83 6.53 -1.09 -18.59
C PHE A 83 6.49 -1.34 -20.10
N GLN A 84 7.21 -2.35 -20.60
CA GLN A 84 7.17 -2.71 -22.01
C GLN A 84 5.77 -3.24 -22.38
N ASN A 85 5.31 -2.90 -23.59
CA ASN A 85 4.01 -3.32 -24.12
C ASN A 85 2.80 -2.89 -23.28
N SER A 86 2.93 -1.80 -22.52
CA SER A 86 1.84 -1.27 -21.70
C SER A 86 1.54 0.16 -22.12
N THR A 87 0.25 0.42 -22.36
CA THR A 87 -0.22 1.68 -22.93
C THR A 87 -0.51 2.70 -21.83
N ASN A 88 -0.93 2.22 -20.67
CA ASN A 88 -1.36 3.00 -19.54
C ASN A 88 -0.90 2.35 -18.22
N VAL A 89 -0.98 3.11 -17.12
CA VAL A 89 -0.56 2.67 -15.78
C VAL A 89 -1.37 1.49 -15.22
N PHE A 90 -2.64 1.32 -15.60
CA PHE A 90 -3.44 0.17 -15.13
C PHE A 90 -2.95 -1.13 -15.76
N ASP A 91 -2.59 -1.13 -17.04
CA ASP A 91 -1.98 -2.30 -17.69
C ASP A 91 -0.66 -2.72 -17.01
N VAL A 92 0.10 -1.75 -16.46
CA VAL A 92 1.33 -2.04 -15.70
C VAL A 92 0.96 -2.84 -14.44
N LEU A 93 -0.01 -2.33 -13.70
CA LEU A 93 -0.43 -2.88 -12.41
C LEU A 93 -1.10 -4.24 -12.57
N ASP A 94 -2.00 -4.41 -13.54
CA ASP A 94 -2.65 -5.69 -13.84
C ASP A 94 -1.65 -6.80 -14.14
N ARG A 95 -0.47 -6.46 -14.68
CA ARG A 95 0.60 -7.42 -15.02
C ARG A 95 1.60 -7.65 -13.89
N LEU A 96 1.51 -6.90 -12.79
CA LEU A 96 2.50 -6.87 -11.73
C LEU A 96 2.68 -8.24 -11.07
N HIS A 97 1.58 -8.92 -10.77
CA HIS A 97 1.58 -10.25 -10.17
C HIS A 97 2.39 -11.25 -11.01
N GLY A 98 1.99 -11.44 -12.27
CA GLY A 98 2.65 -12.38 -13.18
C GLY A 98 4.03 -11.91 -13.63
N TYR A 99 4.37 -10.62 -13.50
CA TYR A 99 5.73 -10.15 -13.69
C TYR A 99 6.64 -10.60 -12.55
N VAL A 100 6.22 -10.40 -11.29
CA VAL A 100 7.04 -10.77 -10.13
C VAL A 100 7.30 -12.26 -10.08
N GLU A 101 6.29 -13.10 -10.31
CA GLU A 101 6.47 -14.56 -10.32
C GLU A 101 7.47 -15.00 -11.40
N ARG A 102 7.31 -14.51 -12.64
CA ARG A 102 8.23 -14.83 -13.74
C ARG A 102 9.65 -14.31 -13.49
N TRP A 103 9.79 -13.13 -12.91
CA TRP A 103 11.09 -12.54 -12.60
C TRP A 103 11.83 -13.38 -11.55
N LEU A 104 11.13 -13.81 -10.50
CA LEU A 104 11.66 -14.68 -9.44
C LEU A 104 11.96 -16.11 -9.91
N ASP A 105 11.23 -16.60 -10.90
CA ASP A 105 11.51 -17.88 -11.55
C ASP A 105 12.81 -17.84 -12.36
N GLY A 106 13.09 -16.71 -13.01
CA GLY A 106 14.33 -16.47 -13.74
C GLY A 106 15.52 -16.06 -12.85
N TYR A 107 15.28 -15.74 -11.58
CA TYR A 107 16.33 -15.32 -10.65
C TYR A 107 17.25 -16.49 -10.29
N THR A 108 18.55 -16.31 -10.57
CA THR A 108 19.61 -17.24 -10.20
C THR A 108 20.40 -16.66 -9.03
N PRO A 109 20.42 -17.32 -7.86
CA PRO A 109 21.21 -16.88 -6.71
C PRO A 109 22.71 -16.83 -7.03
N ASP A 110 23.43 -15.92 -6.38
CA ASP A 110 24.89 -15.89 -6.44
C ASP A 110 25.49 -17.18 -5.86
N LYS A 111 26.68 -17.58 -6.34
CA LYS A 111 27.32 -18.86 -5.97
C LYS A 111 27.56 -19.06 -4.48
N SER A 112 27.61 -17.97 -3.71
CA SER A 112 27.80 -17.97 -2.26
C SER A 112 26.51 -18.28 -1.47
N MET A 113 25.34 -18.26 -2.12
CA MET A 113 24.06 -18.45 -1.45
C MET A 113 23.67 -19.92 -1.36
N THR A 114 23.01 -20.27 -0.26
CA THR A 114 22.44 -21.59 -0.05
C THR A 114 20.92 -21.52 -0.19
N THR A 115 20.35 -22.50 -0.88
CA THR A 115 18.89 -22.70 -0.91
C THR A 115 18.54 -23.87 -0.01
N VAL A 116 17.68 -23.64 0.98
CA VAL A 116 17.18 -24.65 1.92
C VAL A 116 15.66 -24.67 1.86
N VAL A 117 15.08 -25.88 1.83
CA VAL A 117 13.63 -26.03 1.95
C VAL A 117 13.27 -26.00 3.43
N THR A 118 12.44 -25.02 3.80
CA THR A 118 11.99 -24.82 5.17
C THR A 118 10.50 -25.13 5.28
N PRO A 119 10.07 -26.04 6.16
CA PRO A 119 8.65 -26.28 6.40
C PRO A 119 8.02 -25.05 7.09
N CYS A 120 6.83 -24.68 6.65
CA CYS A 120 6.02 -23.63 7.27
C CYS A 120 4.75 -24.26 7.89
N LYS A 121 3.79 -23.41 8.29
CA LYS A 121 2.55 -23.87 8.95
C LYS A 121 1.75 -24.90 8.14
N VAL A 122 1.64 -24.70 6.82
CA VAL A 122 0.89 -25.61 5.93
C VAL A 122 1.80 -26.14 4.84
N GLY A 123 2.40 -25.24 4.06
CA GLY A 123 3.30 -25.60 2.96
C GLY A 123 4.78 -25.54 3.34
N GLU A 124 5.63 -25.64 2.33
CA GLU A 124 7.08 -25.43 2.42
C GLU A 124 7.49 -24.17 1.66
N VAL A 125 8.65 -23.62 1.98
CA VAL A 125 9.25 -22.49 1.26
C VAL A 125 10.69 -22.81 0.91
N SER A 126 11.08 -22.53 -0.33
CA SER A 126 12.49 -22.51 -0.73
C SER A 126 13.11 -21.19 -0.26
N LEU A 127 13.84 -21.25 0.86
CA LEU A 127 14.57 -20.12 1.42
C LEU A 127 15.97 -20.06 0.79
N THR A 128 16.25 -18.99 0.06
CA THR A 128 17.58 -18.69 -0.46
C THR A 128 18.18 -17.59 0.39
N CYS A 129 19.34 -17.83 1.00
CA CYS A 129 20.05 -16.81 1.77
C CYS A 129 21.56 -17.07 1.82
N SER A 130 22.32 -16.02 2.14
CA SER A 130 23.76 -16.11 2.42
C SER A 130 24.04 -16.68 3.81
N ASP A 131 23.29 -16.22 4.82
CA ASP A 131 23.31 -16.73 6.20
C ASP A 131 21.88 -17.02 6.67
N VAL A 132 21.62 -18.28 7.03
CA VAL A 132 20.32 -18.75 7.52
C VAL A 132 19.92 -18.03 8.82
N SER A 133 20.91 -17.61 9.62
CA SER A 133 20.70 -16.94 10.90
C SER A 133 19.92 -15.63 10.78
N VAL A 134 19.93 -14.99 9.61
CA VAL A 134 19.17 -13.76 9.30
C VAL A 134 17.67 -13.99 9.46
N THR A 135 17.20 -15.22 9.23
CA THR A 135 15.77 -15.55 9.34
C THR A 135 15.31 -15.83 10.76
N ASN A 136 16.21 -15.98 11.73
CA ASN A 136 15.87 -16.28 13.13
C ASN A 136 15.02 -15.18 13.79
N ALA A 137 15.12 -13.94 13.32
CA ALA A 137 14.37 -12.81 13.84
C ALA A 137 12.98 -12.65 13.20
N CYS A 138 12.63 -13.46 12.19
CA CYS A 138 11.40 -13.28 11.42
C CYS A 138 10.47 -14.49 11.48
N THR A 139 9.19 -14.26 11.17
CA THR A 139 8.20 -15.33 11.00
C THR A 139 7.89 -15.49 9.52
N ILE A 140 8.07 -16.70 8.99
CA ILE A 140 7.72 -17.02 7.61
C ILE A 140 6.39 -17.78 7.62
N LEU A 141 5.42 -17.30 6.84
CA LEU A 141 4.09 -17.87 6.72
C LEU A 141 3.90 -18.42 5.30
N ASN A 142 3.39 -19.65 5.22
CA ASN A 142 2.87 -20.23 4.00
C ASN A 142 1.65 -21.08 4.35
N TYR A 143 0.47 -20.61 3.94
CA TYR A 143 -0.80 -21.34 4.07
C TYR A 143 -1.22 -22.05 2.77
N SER A 144 -0.41 -21.98 1.71
CA SER A 144 -0.67 -22.65 0.44
C SER A 144 -0.01 -24.02 0.40
N THR A 145 -0.63 -24.97 -0.30
CA THR A 145 -0.05 -26.28 -0.63
C THR A 145 0.87 -26.24 -1.85
N THR A 146 1.04 -25.08 -2.49
CA THR A 146 1.92 -24.91 -3.64
C THR A 146 3.39 -24.98 -3.22
N SER A 147 4.14 -25.93 -3.79
CA SER A 147 5.56 -26.19 -3.47
C SER A 147 6.57 -25.21 -4.11
N ARG A 148 6.11 -24.29 -4.97
CA ARG A 148 6.98 -23.35 -5.70
C ARG A 148 7.23 -22.01 -4.97
N ARG A 149 6.86 -21.90 -3.69
CA ARG A 149 7.04 -20.63 -2.95
C ARG A 149 8.50 -20.42 -2.59
N ARG A 150 9.03 -19.24 -2.94
CA ARG A 150 10.42 -18.85 -2.70
C ARG A 150 10.48 -17.61 -1.81
N LEU A 151 11.41 -17.61 -0.87
CA LEU A 151 11.84 -16.44 -0.13
C LEU A 151 13.33 -16.26 -0.42
N CYS A 152 13.66 -15.27 -1.24
CA CYS A 152 15.04 -15.01 -1.66
C CYS A 152 15.57 -13.78 -0.93
N LEU A 153 16.64 -13.98 -0.16
CA LEU A 153 17.36 -12.94 0.58
C LEU A 153 18.77 -12.83 0.00
N ASP A 154 19.06 -11.71 -0.63
CA ASP A 154 20.37 -11.44 -1.23
C ASP A 154 21.44 -11.15 -0.14
N GLU A 155 22.68 -10.92 -0.55
CA GLU A 155 23.80 -10.64 0.34
C GLU A 155 23.57 -9.35 1.17
N GLY A 156 23.95 -9.39 2.45
CA GLY A 156 23.89 -8.22 3.33
C GLY A 156 22.48 -7.86 3.84
N VAL A 157 21.46 -8.66 3.50
CA VAL A 157 20.11 -8.48 4.05
C VAL A 157 20.13 -8.60 5.58
N ARG A 158 19.54 -7.62 6.26
CA ARG A 158 19.44 -7.56 7.72
C ARG A 158 17.97 -7.50 8.14
N ILE A 159 17.52 -8.51 8.86
CA ILE A 159 16.15 -8.59 9.36
C ILE A 159 16.18 -8.50 10.88
N MET A 160 15.58 -7.44 11.43
CA MET A 160 15.47 -7.20 12.88
C MET A 160 14.16 -7.76 13.45
N GLY A 161 13.18 -8.00 12.60
CA GLY A 161 11.86 -8.52 12.95
C GLY A 161 10.89 -8.41 11.79
N GLY A 162 9.82 -9.20 11.79
CA GLY A 162 8.76 -9.06 10.80
C GLY A 162 8.10 -10.37 10.39
N ILE A 163 7.07 -10.25 9.58
CA ILE A 163 6.29 -11.35 9.04
C ILE A 163 6.42 -11.36 7.52
N PHE A 164 6.83 -12.51 6.97
CA PHE A 164 6.97 -12.76 5.55
C PHE A 164 5.93 -13.79 5.12
N ASP A 165 4.89 -13.34 4.44
CA ASP A 165 3.78 -14.16 3.99
C ASP A 165 3.93 -14.50 2.51
N VAL A 166 4.41 -15.73 2.24
CA VAL A 166 4.61 -16.25 0.88
C VAL A 166 3.41 -17.06 0.37
N THR A 167 2.26 -16.99 1.04
CA THR A 167 1.06 -17.78 0.70
C THR A 167 0.60 -17.51 -0.74
N ASP A 168 0.51 -16.22 -1.10
CA ASP A 168 -0.03 -15.78 -2.39
C ASP A 168 1.05 -15.55 -3.46
N GLY A 169 2.33 -15.49 -3.08
CA GLY A 169 3.43 -15.27 -4.01
C GLY A 169 4.80 -15.31 -3.35
N SER A 170 5.84 -15.46 -4.16
CA SER A 170 7.23 -15.48 -3.70
C SER A 170 7.73 -14.06 -3.37
N ILE A 171 8.69 -13.95 -2.45
CA ILE A 171 9.25 -12.68 -1.99
C ILE A 171 10.75 -12.63 -2.32
N PHE A 172 11.21 -11.49 -2.84
CA PHE A 172 12.60 -11.18 -3.07
C PHE A 172 13.03 -9.95 -2.28
N LEU A 173 14.13 -10.05 -1.54
CA LEU A 173 14.86 -8.90 -0.97
C LEU A 173 16.24 -8.80 -1.61
N GLY A 174 16.53 -7.64 -2.21
CA GLY A 174 17.81 -7.31 -2.82
C GLY A 174 18.95 -7.10 -1.81
N LYS A 175 20.12 -6.71 -2.34
CA LYS A 175 21.36 -6.59 -1.55
C LYS A 175 21.21 -5.52 -0.47
N ASN A 176 21.78 -5.76 0.70
CA ASN A 176 21.80 -4.82 1.83
C ASN A 176 20.44 -4.31 2.33
N VAL A 177 19.33 -4.95 1.95
CA VAL A 177 18.00 -4.54 2.41
C VAL A 177 17.92 -4.65 3.94
N VAL A 178 17.39 -3.61 4.57
CA VAL A 178 17.18 -3.56 6.01
C VAL A 178 15.69 -3.65 6.31
N VAL A 179 15.30 -4.63 7.11
CA VAL A 179 13.93 -4.81 7.60
C VAL A 179 13.90 -4.50 9.10
N GLU A 180 13.35 -3.35 9.45
CA GLU A 180 13.09 -2.96 10.85
C GLU A 180 11.99 -3.84 11.47
N PRO A 181 11.84 -3.87 12.81
CA PRO A 181 10.84 -4.70 13.46
C PRO A 181 9.40 -4.38 13.05
N ASN A 182 8.51 -5.37 13.18
CA ASN A 182 7.07 -5.25 12.91
C ASN A 182 6.72 -4.85 11.46
N VAL A 183 7.59 -5.14 10.50
CA VAL A 183 7.26 -5.06 9.08
C VAL A 183 6.45 -6.30 8.68
N TYR A 184 5.41 -6.11 7.88
CA TYR A 184 4.65 -7.20 7.26
C TYR A 184 4.82 -7.14 5.74
N ILE A 185 5.31 -8.22 5.15
CA ILE A 185 5.49 -8.35 3.71
C ILE A 185 4.68 -9.52 3.20
N LYS A 186 3.67 -9.23 2.38
CA LYS A 186 2.93 -10.23 1.62
C LYS A 186 3.50 -10.35 0.22
N GLY A 187 3.71 -11.58 -0.23
CA GLY A 187 4.08 -11.89 -1.61
C GLY A 187 2.87 -11.84 -2.56
N PRO A 188 3.10 -11.70 -3.87
CA PRO A 188 4.43 -11.58 -4.48
C PRO A 188 5.02 -10.17 -4.30
N ALA A 189 6.32 -10.09 -3.99
CA ALA A 189 6.99 -8.80 -3.77
C ALA A 189 8.46 -8.83 -4.17
N ILE A 190 8.94 -7.74 -4.76
CA ILE A 190 10.35 -7.51 -5.08
C ILE A 190 10.80 -6.22 -4.39
N ILE A 191 11.77 -6.37 -3.48
CA ILE A 191 12.39 -5.24 -2.80
C ILE A 191 13.78 -5.00 -3.37
N GLY A 192 14.01 -3.79 -3.89
CA GLY A 192 15.27 -3.43 -4.53
C GLY A 192 16.42 -3.24 -3.54
N ASP A 193 17.62 -3.19 -4.08
CA ASP A 193 18.88 -3.15 -3.32
C ASP A 193 18.98 -1.87 -2.46
N ASP A 194 19.65 -1.94 -1.31
CA ASP A 194 19.86 -0.84 -0.36
C ASP A 194 18.57 -0.17 0.14
N THR A 195 17.43 -0.88 0.09
CA THR A 195 16.14 -0.39 0.57
C THR A 195 15.97 -0.63 2.07
N VAL A 196 15.40 0.35 2.77
CA VAL A 196 15.07 0.27 4.19
C VAL A 196 13.55 0.21 4.36
N LEU A 197 13.07 -0.95 4.81
CA LEU A 197 11.70 -1.13 5.28
C LEU A 197 11.65 -0.76 6.76
N ARG A 198 11.07 0.40 7.05
CA ARG A 198 10.97 0.96 8.40
C ARG A 198 9.86 0.31 9.20
N PHE A 199 9.95 0.48 10.51
CA PHE A 199 9.04 -0.06 11.49
C PHE A 199 7.58 0.18 11.12
N GLY A 200 6.81 -0.90 11.07
CA GLY A 200 5.38 -0.89 10.77
C GLY A 200 5.03 -0.76 9.28
N ALA A 201 5.99 -0.84 8.36
CA ALA A 201 5.68 -0.93 6.93
C ALA A 201 4.80 -2.15 6.65
N TYR A 202 3.75 -1.96 5.84
CA TYR A 202 2.77 -2.99 5.55
C TYR A 202 2.60 -3.17 4.04
N LEU A 203 3.29 -4.17 3.48
CA LEU A 203 3.24 -4.49 2.05
C LEU A 203 2.22 -5.61 1.84
N ARG A 204 1.19 -5.35 1.04
CA ARG A 204 0.00 -6.19 0.88
C ARG A 204 -0.01 -7.03 -0.40
N GLY A 205 1.16 -7.28 -0.98
CA GLY A 205 1.30 -8.08 -2.19
C GLY A 205 1.26 -7.24 -3.45
N ASP A 206 1.81 -7.83 -4.51
CA ASP A 206 2.07 -7.21 -5.80
C ASP A 206 2.82 -5.88 -5.62
N VAL A 207 3.98 -5.91 -4.97
CA VAL A 207 4.79 -4.71 -4.75
C VAL A 207 6.15 -4.89 -5.41
N VAL A 208 6.53 -3.95 -6.27
CA VAL A 208 7.88 -3.87 -6.84
C VAL A 208 8.49 -2.54 -6.44
N THR A 209 9.67 -2.58 -5.83
CA THR A 209 10.40 -1.39 -5.41
C THR A 209 11.76 -1.35 -6.08
N GLY A 210 12.21 -0.14 -6.37
CA GLY A 210 13.55 0.15 -6.84
C GLY A 210 14.58 0.13 -5.73
N ASN A 211 15.79 0.52 -6.09
CA ASN A 211 16.92 0.55 -5.19
C ASN A 211 16.92 1.82 -4.34
N ASN A 212 17.55 1.76 -3.16
CA ASN A 212 17.74 2.90 -2.25
C ASN A 212 16.42 3.53 -1.77
N CYS A 213 15.36 2.75 -1.59
CA CYS A 213 14.09 3.28 -1.10
C CYS A 213 14.03 3.31 0.44
N VAL A 214 13.18 4.18 0.99
CA VAL A 214 12.85 4.20 2.43
C VAL A 214 11.33 4.11 2.57
N ILE A 215 10.81 3.06 3.20
CA ILE A 215 9.37 2.76 3.21
C ILE A 215 8.86 2.57 4.64
N ARG A 216 7.81 3.28 5.04
CA ARG A 216 7.13 3.16 6.35
C ARG A 216 5.60 3.09 6.23
N CYS A 217 5.05 3.08 5.02
CA CYS A 217 3.63 3.16 4.76
C CYS A 217 2.98 1.78 4.53
N GLU A 218 1.65 1.78 4.42
CA GLU A 218 0.92 0.68 3.80
C GLU A 218 1.09 0.79 2.28
N ILE A 219 1.41 -0.32 1.59
CA ILE A 219 1.52 -0.37 0.13
C ILE A 219 0.80 -1.61 -0.36
N LYS A 220 0.03 -1.46 -1.42
CA LYS A 220 -0.65 -2.55 -2.10
C LYS A 220 -0.56 -2.30 -3.59
N HIS A 221 -0.21 -3.34 -4.36
CA HIS A 221 -0.35 -3.32 -5.82
C HIS A 221 0.30 -2.08 -6.47
N ALA A 222 1.61 -1.94 -6.27
CA ALA A 222 2.33 -0.69 -6.54
C ALA A 222 3.73 -0.91 -7.13
N VAL A 223 4.18 0.09 -7.89
CA VAL A 223 5.56 0.20 -8.39
C VAL A 223 6.19 1.46 -7.83
N ILE A 224 7.31 1.29 -7.14
CA ILE A 224 8.06 2.35 -6.46
C ILE A 224 9.42 2.45 -7.14
N MET A 225 9.78 3.62 -7.65
CA MET A 225 11.06 3.83 -8.35
C MET A 225 12.22 3.98 -7.36
N ASP A 226 13.43 3.89 -7.89
CA ASP A 226 14.66 4.08 -7.12
C ASP A 226 14.65 5.39 -6.33
N LYS A 227 15.24 5.38 -5.13
CA LYS A 227 15.41 6.55 -4.25
C LYS A 227 14.08 7.17 -3.77
N ALA A 228 12.99 6.41 -3.79
CA ALA A 228 11.72 6.88 -3.25
C ALA A 228 11.72 6.85 -1.71
N GLU A 229 11.23 7.93 -1.10
CA GLU A 229 11.05 8.04 0.35
C GLU A 229 9.56 8.13 0.71
N LEU A 230 9.03 7.07 1.29
CA LEU A 230 7.66 6.94 1.78
C LEU A 230 7.66 6.81 3.31
N GLY A 231 8.16 7.85 3.99
CA GLY A 231 8.45 7.82 5.43
C GLY A 231 7.29 8.11 6.39
N HIS A 232 6.12 8.48 5.89
CA HIS A 232 4.96 8.81 6.72
C HIS A 232 4.06 7.58 6.95
N PRO A 233 3.62 7.31 8.20
CA PRO A 233 2.70 6.22 8.47
C PRO A 233 1.31 6.58 7.93
N GLY A 234 0.85 5.85 6.92
CA GLY A 234 -0.44 6.05 6.26
C GLY A 234 -0.42 5.40 4.89
N PRO A 235 -1.56 5.24 4.22
CA PRO A 235 -1.57 4.72 2.86
C PRO A 235 -0.96 5.74 1.88
N PRO A 236 -0.37 5.28 0.76
CA PRO A 236 0.49 6.12 -0.06
C PRO A 236 -0.33 7.14 -0.86
N HIS A 237 -1.65 6.97 -1.00
CA HIS A 237 -2.54 7.96 -1.61
C HIS A 237 -2.73 9.23 -0.75
N ILE A 238 -2.46 9.17 0.56
CA ILE A 238 -2.43 10.34 1.46
C ILE A 238 -1.05 11.00 1.45
N CYS A 239 -0.01 10.28 1.00
CA CYS A 239 1.29 10.86 0.72
C CYS A 239 1.27 11.37 -0.73
N PRO A 240 1.04 12.67 -0.99
CA PRO A 240 1.33 13.15 -2.32
C PRO A 240 2.78 12.77 -2.60
N ALA A 241 3.05 12.20 -3.78
CA ALA A 241 4.38 12.07 -4.38
C ALA A 241 5.01 13.46 -4.67
N LYS A 242 4.79 14.40 -3.76
CA LYS A 242 5.20 15.80 -3.62
C LYS A 242 5.38 16.16 -2.14
N SER A 243 5.78 15.23 -1.27
CA SER A 243 6.37 15.64 0.02
C SER A 243 7.82 16.02 -0.25
N SER A 244 8.05 17.33 -0.36
CA SER A 244 9.34 18.03 -0.26
C SER A 244 10.59 17.30 -0.76
N LEU A 245 10.96 17.63 -2.01
CA LEU A 245 12.32 17.67 -2.54
C LEU A 245 13.44 17.55 -1.49
N ARG A 246 14.21 16.47 -1.59
CA ARG A 246 15.59 16.62 -2.08
C ARG A 246 15.58 16.14 -3.53
N TYR A 247 16.10 16.95 -4.44
CA TYR A 247 16.25 16.60 -5.86
C TYR A 247 16.93 15.23 -5.98
N GLY A 248 16.18 14.19 -6.37
CA GLY A 248 16.69 12.83 -6.43
C GLY A 248 15.67 11.77 -6.84
N GLN A 249 15.08 11.87 -8.04
CA GLN A 249 14.65 10.72 -8.87
C GLN A 249 13.52 9.76 -8.39
N GLY A 250 13.07 9.76 -7.13
CA GLY A 250 12.07 8.79 -6.65
C GLY A 250 10.61 9.20 -6.85
N THR A 251 9.93 8.65 -7.87
CA THR A 251 8.47 8.70 -7.98
C THR A 251 7.87 7.34 -7.58
N ALA A 252 6.74 7.33 -6.89
CA ALA A 252 5.93 6.13 -6.66
C ALA A 252 4.60 6.26 -7.42
N ALA A 253 4.17 5.20 -8.10
CA ALA A 253 2.80 5.08 -8.59
C ALA A 253 2.06 4.02 -7.78
N THR A 254 0.90 4.40 -7.26
CA THR A 254 -0.02 3.50 -6.56
C THR A 254 -1.43 3.86 -7.03
N VAL A 255 -2.27 2.85 -7.27
CA VAL A 255 -3.69 3.03 -7.62
C VAL A 255 -4.55 2.61 -6.44
#